data_AF-A0AAU5ZLL9-F1
#
_entry.id   AF-A0AAU5ZLL9-F1
#
_cell.length_a   1.000
_cell.length_b   1.000
_cell.length_c   1.000
_cell.angle_alpha   90.00
_cell.angle_beta   90.00
_cell.angle_gamma   90.00
#
_symmetry.space_group_name_H-M   'P 1'
#
loop_
_entity.id
_entity.type
_entity.pdbx_description
1 polymer ?
#
loop_
_entity_poly.entity_id
_entity_poly.type
_entity_poly.pdbx_seq_one_letter_code
_entity_poly.pdbx_strand_id
1 'polypeptide(L)'
;MVPQLELPQGGEWIVILVIVILLFGAKKLPELSRNAARALNEFNKARSEDDDDKPAQVTAPQPPPSDGPAESVGRVDVEGGGSEGVGEERRGL
;
A
#
# COMPACT_ATOMS: atom_id res chain seq x y z
N MET A 1 -47.23 10.05 2.22
CA MET A 1 -46.82 9.13 1.14
C MET A 1 -45.40 9.48 0.73
N VAL A 2 -44.42 8.75 1.26
CA VAL A 2 -43.03 8.81 0.80
C VAL A 2 -42.80 7.49 0.05
N PRO A 3 -42.39 7.51 -1.23
CA PRO A 3 -42.08 6.27 -1.92
C PRO A 3 -40.86 5.61 -1.26
N GLN A 4 -41.03 4.34 -0.88
CA GLN A 4 -39.94 3.45 -0.49
C GLN A 4 -39.05 3.28 -1.71
N LEU A 5 -38.01 4.11 -1.83
CA LEU A 5 -36.90 3.88 -2.73
C LEU A 5 -36.20 2.63 -2.19
N GLU A 6 -36.52 1.47 -2.76
CA GLU A 6 -35.72 0.26 -2.64
C GLU A 6 -34.38 0.54 -3.33
N LEU A 7 -33.51 1.28 -2.65
CA LEU A 7 -32.13 1.41 -3.08
C LEU A 7 -31.53 0.00 -3.03
N PRO A 8 -31.01 -0.51 -4.15
CA PRO A 8 -30.44 -1.84 -4.23
C PRO A 8 -29.36 -1.97 -3.15
N GLN A 9 -29.57 -2.93 -2.27
CA GLN A 9 -28.68 -3.20 -1.16
C GLN A 9 -27.38 -3.66 -1.81
N GLY A 10 -26.24 -3.08 -1.43
CA GLY A 10 -24.97 -3.21 -2.18
C GLY A 10 -24.49 -4.63 -2.55
N GLY A 11 -25.16 -5.69 -2.09
CA GLY A 11 -25.02 -7.05 -2.57
C GLY A 11 -25.26 -7.25 -4.08
N GLU A 12 -26.13 -6.47 -4.73
CA GLU A 12 -26.35 -6.60 -6.18
C GLU A 12 -25.10 -6.23 -6.99
N TRP A 13 -24.32 -5.25 -6.53
CA TRP A 13 -23.05 -4.87 -7.15
C TRP A 13 -22.01 -6.01 -7.09
N ILE A 14 -22.00 -6.77 -5.99
CA ILE A 14 -21.11 -7.92 -5.83
C ILE A 14 -21.44 -9.01 -6.86
N VAL A 15 -22.72 -9.30 -7.09
CA VAL A 15 -23.14 -10.30 -8.09
C VAL A 15 -22.66 -9.90 -9.49
N ILE A 16 -22.81 -8.64 -9.87
CA ILE A 16 -22.34 -8.12 -11.17
C ILE A 16 -20.82 -8.25 -11.27
N LEU A 17 -20.08 -7.86 -10.22
CA LEU A 17 -18.62 -7.96 -10.20
C LEU A 17 -18.14 -9.41 -10.39
N VAL A 18 -18.81 -10.36 -9.73
CA VAL A 18 -18.52 -11.79 -9.84
C VAL A 18 -18.76 -12.28 -11.27
N ILE A 19 -19.86 -11.90 -11.91
CA ILE A 19 -20.14 -12.27 -13.31
C ILE A 19 -19.06 -11.72 -14.24
N VAL A 20 -18.67 -10.46 -14.08
CA VAL A 20 -17.60 -9.85 -14.89
C VAL A 20 -16.27 -10.58 -14.68
N ILE A 21 -15.93 -10.94 -13.44
CA ILE A 21 -14.72 -11.73 -13.12
C ILE A 21 -14.79 -13.12 -13.76
N LEU A 22 -15.96 -13.76 -13.85
CA LEU A 22 -16.12 -15.07 -14.48
C LEU A 22 -15.95 -15.00 -16.00
N LEU A 23 -16.47 -13.95 -16.65
CA LEU A 23 -16.38 -13.77 -18.10
C LEU A 23 -14.98 -13.35 -18.55
N PHE A 24 -14.36 -12.40 -17.85
CA PHE A 24 -13.05 -11.85 -18.22
C PHE A 24 -11.89 -12.54 -17.51
N GLY A 25 -12.14 -13.21 -16.39
CA GLY A 25 -11.12 -13.77 -15.51
C GLY A 25 -10.57 -12.75 -14.50
N ALA A 26 -10.30 -13.21 -13.28
CA ALA A 26 -9.77 -12.37 -12.18
C ALA A 26 -8.44 -11.66 -12.51
N LYS A 27 -7.68 -12.19 -13.48
CA LYS A 27 -6.39 -11.64 -13.90
C LYS A 27 -6.49 -10.51 -14.92
N LYS A 28 -7.61 -10.40 -15.67
CA LYS A 28 -7.77 -9.41 -16.74
C LYS A 28 -8.31 -8.06 -16.27
N LEU A 29 -9.19 -8.03 -15.28
CA LEU A 29 -9.65 -6.80 -14.64
C LEU A 29 -8.51 -5.90 -14.10
N PRO A 30 -7.56 -6.40 -13.29
CA PRO A 30 -6.45 -5.59 -12.78
C PRO A 30 -5.43 -5.22 -13.86
N GLU A 31 -5.27 -6.06 -14.88
CA GLU A 31 -4.37 -5.80 -16.01
C GLU A 31 -4.92 -4.66 -16.89
N LEU A 32 -6.22 -4.69 -17.20
CA LEU A 32 -6.91 -3.63 -17.93
C LEU A 32 -6.97 -2.32 -17.14
N SER A 33 -7.27 -2.37 -15.84
CA SER A 33 -7.33 -1.17 -15.01
C SER A 33 -5.96 -0.50 -14.88
N ARG A 34 -4.87 -1.28 -14.77
CA ARG A 34 -3.51 -0.75 -14.69
C ARG A 34 -3.07 -0.05 -15.97
N ASN A 35 -3.47 -0.58 -17.13
CA ASN A 35 -3.18 0.04 -18.43
C ASN A 35 -4.03 1.29 -18.65
N ALA A 36 -5.33 1.24 -18.32
CA ALA A 36 -6.23 2.39 -18.39
C ALA A 36 -5.82 3.50 -17.40
N ALA A 37 -5.43 3.15 -16.18
CA ALA A 37 -4.98 4.09 -15.17
C ALA A 37 -3.67 4.80 -15.57
N ARG A 38 -2.74 4.09 -16.22
CA ARG A 38 -1.52 4.70 -16.79
C ARG A 38 -1.86 5.72 -17.87
N ALA A 39 -2.72 5.34 -18.82
CA ALA A 39 -3.17 6.26 -19.88
C ALA A 39 -3.86 7.51 -19.31
N LEU A 40 -4.71 7.33 -18.28
CA LEU A 40 -5.37 8.45 -17.62
C LEU A 40 -4.40 9.32 -16.81
N ASN A 41 -3.37 8.73 -16.20
CA ASN A 41 -2.32 9.46 -15.48
C ASN A 41 -1.46 10.30 -16.41
N GLU A 42 -1.08 9.75 -17.57
CA GLU A 42 -0.34 10.49 -18.61
C GLU A 42 -1.20 11.60 -19.21
N PHE A 43 -2.50 11.35 -19.43
CA PHE A 43 -3.45 12.35 -19.89
C PHE A 43 -3.62 13.51 -18.89
N ASN A 44 -3.75 13.19 -17.60
CA ASN A 44 -3.82 14.19 -16.53
C ASN A 44 -2.51 14.98 -16.43
N LYS A 45 -1.36 14.31 -16.56
CA LYS A 45 -0.06 14.98 -16.54
C LYS A 45 0.10 15.95 -17.70
N ALA A 46 -0.28 15.55 -18.92
CA ALA A 46 -0.26 16.43 -20.09
C ALA A 46 -1.19 17.64 -19.90
N ARG A 47 -2.40 17.43 -19.36
CA ARG A 47 -3.31 18.53 -19.03
C ARG A 47 -2.77 19.48 -17.95
N SER A 48 -2.09 18.95 -16.94
CA SER A 48 -1.53 19.77 -15.85
C SER A 48 -0.24 20.50 -16.25
N GLU A 49 0.46 20.02 -17.27
CA GLU A 49 1.66 20.67 -17.82
C GLU A 49 1.30 21.94 -18.62
N ASP A 50 0.06 22.06 -19.12
CA ASP A 50 -0.46 23.27 -19.77
C ASP A 50 -0.88 24.39 -18.76
N ASP A 51 -1.03 24.08 -17.47
CA ASP A 51 -1.50 25.04 -16.43
C ASP A 51 -0.39 25.56 -15.47
N ASP A 52 0.85 25.09 -15.63
CA ASP A 52 2.08 25.45 -14.89
C ASP A 52 2.10 25.28 -13.35
N ASP A 53 3.29 24.90 -12.84
CA ASP A 53 3.71 24.79 -11.43
C ASP A 53 3.11 23.69 -10.48
N LYS A 54 3.48 22.40 -10.67
CA LYS A 54 4.01 21.46 -9.62
C LYS A 54 4.18 20.00 -10.10
N PRO A 55 5.12 19.23 -9.49
CA PRO A 55 5.51 17.92 -10.00
C PRO A 55 4.44 16.86 -9.69
N ALA A 56 3.82 16.29 -10.72
CA ALA A 56 3.05 15.06 -10.61
C ALA A 56 3.99 13.86 -10.37
N GLN A 57 4.49 13.73 -9.14
CA GLN A 57 5.10 12.50 -8.65
C GLN A 57 4.00 11.58 -8.12
N VAL A 58 3.52 10.71 -9.00
CA VAL A 58 2.93 9.43 -8.57
C VAL A 58 3.66 8.33 -9.34
N THR A 59 4.93 8.13 -8.95
CA THR A 59 5.61 6.84 -9.11
C THR A 59 4.68 5.79 -8.54
N ALA A 60 4.18 4.88 -9.37
CA ALA A 60 3.51 3.67 -8.90
C ALA A 60 4.38 3.06 -7.79
N PRO A 61 3.81 2.58 -6.67
CA PRO A 61 4.58 1.83 -5.68
C PRO A 61 5.41 0.78 -6.41
N GLN A 62 6.73 0.98 -6.44
CA GLN A 62 7.62 -0.10 -6.81
C GLN A 62 7.30 -1.21 -5.82
N PRO A 63 6.92 -2.43 -6.25
CA PRO A 63 6.94 -3.53 -5.31
C PRO A 63 8.34 -3.53 -4.68
N PRO A 64 8.46 -3.50 -3.34
CA PRO A 64 9.76 -3.57 -2.71
C PRO A 64 10.51 -4.77 -3.29
N PRO A 65 11.82 -4.65 -3.59
CA PRO A 65 12.63 -5.81 -3.92
C PRO A 65 12.37 -6.85 -2.84
N SER A 66 11.87 -8.00 -3.27
CA SER A 66 11.68 -9.16 -2.40
C SER A 66 13.06 -9.72 -2.08
N ASP A 67 13.74 -9.10 -1.11
CA ASP A 67 15.00 -9.57 -0.54
C ASP A 67 15.02 -9.24 0.96
N GLY A 68 14.68 -10.23 1.79
CA GLY A 68 14.91 -10.21 3.25
C GLY A 68 13.86 -10.94 4.08
N PRO A 69 14.24 -11.73 5.11
CA PRO A 69 13.55 -12.96 5.49
C PRO A 69 12.29 -12.73 6.32
N ALA A 70 11.25 -13.51 6.01
CA ALA A 70 10.15 -13.79 6.92
C ALA A 70 10.62 -14.64 8.11
N GLU A 71 11.44 -14.11 9.03
CA GLU A 71 11.61 -14.70 10.38
C GLU A 71 12.39 -13.78 11.33
N SER A 72 11.70 -13.06 12.20
CA SER A 72 12.18 -12.83 13.57
C SER A 72 10.99 -12.46 14.46
N VAL A 73 10.04 -13.39 14.56
CA VAL A 73 9.16 -13.45 15.72
C VAL A 73 10.00 -14.08 16.84
N GLY A 74 10.16 -13.35 17.94
CA GLY A 74 10.56 -13.94 19.22
C GLY A 74 11.94 -13.52 19.71
N ARG A 75 11.98 -12.36 20.39
CA ARG A 75 12.62 -12.29 21.71
C ARG A 75 11.72 -11.43 22.59
N VAL A 76 10.94 -12.13 23.42
CA VAL A 76 10.23 -11.58 24.58
C VAL A 76 11.29 -11.17 25.61
N ASP A 77 11.04 -10.01 26.21
CA ASP A 77 11.81 -9.39 27.29
C ASP A 77 12.08 -10.32 28.50
N VAL A 78 13.05 -9.94 29.33
CA VAL A 78 13.00 -9.87 30.82
C VAL A 78 14.34 -10.26 31.49
N GLU A 79 14.77 -9.35 32.38
CA GLU A 79 15.56 -9.54 33.61
C GLU A 79 17.08 -9.31 33.66
N GLY A 80 17.48 -8.57 34.71
CA GLY A 80 18.82 -8.52 35.31
C GLY A 80 19.67 -7.36 34.80
N GLY A 81 19.82 -6.22 35.49
CA GLY A 81 20.14 -6.13 36.91
C GLY A 81 21.63 -6.46 37.12
N GLY A 82 22.52 -5.49 36.88
CA GLY A 82 23.95 -5.66 37.04
C GLY A 82 24.64 -4.30 37.09
N SER A 83 24.76 -3.77 38.29
CA SER A 83 25.46 -2.56 38.64
C SER A 83 26.99 -2.73 38.51
N GLU A 84 27.66 -1.59 38.37
CA GLU A 84 29.06 -1.34 38.77
C GLU A 84 30.18 -1.83 37.84
N GLY A 85 30.63 -0.92 36.97
CA GLY A 85 31.97 -0.97 36.41
C GLY A 85 32.52 0.43 36.18
N VAL A 86 33.26 0.99 37.15
CA VAL A 86 34.32 1.99 36.91
C VAL A 86 35.37 1.85 38.02
N GLY A 87 36.27 0.89 37.82
CA GLY A 87 37.57 0.85 38.50
C GLY A 87 38.66 1.28 37.52
N GLU A 88 39.69 1.93 38.06
CA GLU A 88 41.03 2.08 37.49
C GLU A 88 41.23 3.03 36.31
N GLU A 89 41.57 4.30 36.60
CA GLU A 89 42.58 5.07 35.82
C GLU A 89 43.30 6.15 36.65
N ARG A 90 43.46 5.97 37.98
CA ARG A 90 44.22 6.91 38.82
C ARG A 90 45.22 6.22 39.76
N ARG A 91 46.22 5.59 39.16
CA ARG A 91 47.54 5.30 39.75
C ARG A 91 48.51 5.38 38.56
N GLY A 92 49.29 6.44 38.40
CA GLY A 92 50.30 6.91 39.33
C GLY A 92 51.65 6.44 38.79
N LEU A 93 52.52 7.42 38.50
CA LEU A 93 53.98 7.42 38.28
C LEU A 93 54.35 8.24 37.05
#